data_AF-A0A524MLS0-F1
#
_entry.id   AF-A0A524MLS0-F1
#
_cell.length_a   1.000
_cell.length_b   1.000
_cell.length_c   1.000
_cell.angle_alpha   90.00
_cell.angle_beta   90.00
_cell.angle_gamma   90.00
#
_symmetry.space_group_name_H-M   'P 1'
#
loop_
_entity.id
_entity.type
_entity.pdbx_description
1 polymer ?
#
loop_
_entity_poly.entity_id
_entity_poly.type
_entity_poly.pdbx_seq_one_letter_code
_entity_poly.pdbx_strand_id
1 'polypeptide(L)'
;MSINTLNTKLEAINNKCENTIKLKLHKFHTDVHYDNLEFHAPSPQVIEALWFDLITEKEHEFVKEIALALNIPNTTLSKENALSIEKTINAVFADDQYLDRMRDFYKEFDEKDVLNGMLINSTSNRLDLIDSAYQEGLIKILCKARGHVLAELELHKKNEPEELGIFAQWRKYSTLSPLRAISTIVLLYCTSLLIAWIIKGETFQQFLERFGWSAGSGL
;
A
#
# COMPACT_ATOMS: atom_id res chain seq x y z
N MET A 1 -4.72 -19.57 -12.98
CA MET A 1 -5.35 -18.29 -13.39
C MET A 1 -4.24 -17.38 -13.90
N SER A 2 -4.40 -16.70 -15.03
CA SER A 2 -3.34 -15.78 -15.52
C SER A 2 -3.47 -14.41 -14.84
N ILE A 3 -2.38 -13.66 -14.75
CA ILE A 3 -2.30 -12.37 -14.05
C ILE A 3 -3.18 -11.32 -14.72
N ASN A 4 -3.25 -11.36 -16.04
CA ASN A 4 -4.18 -10.54 -16.81
C ASN A 4 -5.62 -10.82 -16.35
N THR A 5 -5.96 -12.08 -16.02
CA THR A 5 -7.28 -12.39 -15.46
C THR A 5 -7.49 -11.78 -14.07
N LEU A 6 -6.49 -11.81 -13.17
CA LEU A 6 -6.65 -11.22 -11.83
C LEU A 6 -6.75 -9.70 -11.89
N ASN A 7 -5.84 -9.02 -12.60
CA ASN A 7 -5.90 -7.56 -12.75
C ASN A 7 -7.21 -7.09 -13.39
N THR A 8 -7.66 -7.76 -14.46
CA THR A 8 -8.94 -7.43 -15.09
C THR A 8 -10.11 -7.63 -14.13
N LYS A 9 -10.07 -8.65 -13.26
CA LYS A 9 -11.11 -8.83 -12.25
C LYS A 9 -11.08 -7.77 -11.16
N LEU A 10 -9.91 -7.38 -10.66
CA LEU A 10 -9.78 -6.28 -9.69
C LEU A 10 -10.30 -4.97 -10.27
N GLU A 11 -9.99 -4.68 -11.53
CA GLU A 11 -10.51 -3.52 -12.25
C GLU A 11 -12.03 -3.59 -12.42
N ALA A 12 -12.58 -4.76 -12.76
CA ALA A 12 -14.02 -4.98 -12.85
C ALA A 12 -14.73 -4.78 -11.50
N ILE A 13 -14.14 -5.26 -10.40
CA ILE A 13 -14.63 -5.02 -9.03
C ILE A 13 -14.63 -3.52 -8.75
N ASN A 14 -13.52 -2.83 -9.00
CA ASN A 14 -13.43 -1.38 -8.81
C ASN A 14 -14.53 -0.64 -9.58
N ASN A 15 -14.71 -0.94 -10.86
CA ASN A 15 -15.74 -0.33 -11.70
C ASN A 15 -17.15 -0.61 -11.19
N LYS A 16 -17.43 -1.82 -10.70
CA LYS A 16 -18.72 -2.18 -10.12
C LYS A 16 -19.02 -1.38 -8.86
N CYS A 17 -18.05 -1.28 -7.94
CA CYS A 17 -18.18 -0.50 -6.72
C CYS A 17 -18.37 0.99 -7.03
N GLU A 18 -17.59 1.55 -7.96
CA GLU A 18 -17.71 2.94 -8.40
C GLU A 18 -19.05 3.24 -9.09
N ASN A 19 -19.59 2.31 -9.87
CA ASN A 19 -20.91 2.50 -10.46
C ASN A 19 -22.03 2.45 -9.39
N THR A 20 -21.88 1.57 -8.41
CA THR A 20 -22.84 1.44 -7.31
C THR A 20 -22.91 2.71 -6.47
N ILE A 21 -21.75 3.29 -6.15
CA ILE A 21 -21.71 4.54 -5.36
C ILE A 21 -22.23 5.72 -6.17
N LYS A 22 -21.92 5.82 -7.48
CA LYS A 22 -22.49 6.84 -8.37
C LYS A 22 -24.01 6.80 -8.40
N LEU A 23 -24.60 5.60 -8.46
CA LEU A 23 -26.06 5.43 -8.40
C LEU A 23 -26.63 5.87 -7.05
N LYS A 24 -25.96 5.54 -5.93
CA LYS A 24 -26.38 5.99 -4.60
C LYS A 24 -26.32 7.51 -4.48
N LEU A 25 -25.26 8.15 -4.98
CA LEU A 25 -25.11 9.61 -4.98
C LEU A 25 -26.14 10.29 -5.86
N HIS A 26 -26.41 9.73 -7.04
CA HIS A 26 -27.45 10.23 -7.94
C HIS A 26 -28.83 10.30 -7.27
N LYS A 27 -29.16 9.35 -6.39
CA LYS A 27 -30.43 9.37 -5.65
C LYS A 27 -30.58 10.61 -4.76
N PHE A 28 -29.50 11.11 -4.16
CA PHE A 28 -29.58 12.37 -3.39
C PHE A 28 -29.91 13.58 -4.25
N HIS A 29 -29.62 13.52 -5.56
CA HIS A 29 -30.02 14.56 -6.50
C HIS A 29 -31.45 14.37 -7.05
N THR A 30 -32.00 13.15 -7.08
CA THR A 30 -33.33 12.86 -7.67
C THR A 30 -34.45 12.72 -6.67
N ASP A 31 -34.18 12.19 -5.47
CA ASP A 31 -35.18 11.91 -4.43
C ASP A 31 -35.47 13.14 -3.56
N VAL A 32 -35.11 14.34 -4.04
CA VAL A 32 -35.39 15.62 -3.41
C VAL A 32 -36.91 15.80 -3.29
N HIS A 33 -37.46 15.39 -2.15
CA HIS A 33 -38.84 15.66 -1.78
C HIS A 33 -38.98 17.16 -1.51
N TYR A 34 -39.74 17.83 -2.37
CA TYR A 34 -40.24 19.18 -2.14
C TYR A 34 -41.35 19.15 -1.07
N ASP A 35 -41.03 18.71 0.14
CA ASP A 35 -41.91 18.90 1.27
C ASP A 35 -41.59 20.26 1.89
N ASN A 36 -42.49 21.23 1.65
CA ASN A 36 -42.49 22.55 2.27
C ASN A 36 -41.24 23.43 2.06
N LEU A 37 -40.95 23.83 0.80
CA LEU A 37 -40.17 25.05 0.48
C LEU A 37 -38.77 25.20 1.12
N GLU A 38 -38.27 24.20 1.84
CA GLU A 38 -36.93 24.15 2.41
C GLU A 38 -36.24 22.92 1.86
N PHE A 39 -35.31 23.18 0.95
CA PHE A 39 -34.45 22.17 0.40
C PHE A 39 -33.32 21.89 1.38
N HIS A 40 -33.13 20.62 1.71
CA HIS A 40 -32.09 20.20 2.65
C HIS A 40 -31.06 19.35 1.93
N ALA A 41 -29.84 19.89 1.79
CA ALA A 41 -28.70 19.11 1.35
C ALA A 41 -28.47 17.90 2.28
N PRO A 42 -28.01 16.75 1.73
CA PRO A 42 -27.63 15.62 2.57
C PRO A 42 -26.53 16.06 3.53
N SER A 43 -26.54 15.49 4.74
CA SER A 43 -25.53 15.83 5.72
C SER A 43 -24.15 15.29 5.30
N PRO A 44 -23.06 16.00 5.61
CA PRO A 44 -21.71 15.53 5.29
C PRO A 44 -21.35 14.17 5.87
N GLN A 45 -21.90 13.83 7.03
CA GLN A 45 -21.69 12.52 7.65
C GLN A 45 -22.29 11.37 6.82
N VAL A 46 -23.41 11.62 6.12
CA VAL A 46 -24.03 10.62 5.24
C VAL A 46 -23.18 10.40 3.99
N ILE A 47 -22.65 11.47 3.40
CA ILE A 47 -21.77 11.39 2.23
C ILE A 47 -20.41 10.78 2.59
N GLU A 48 -19.86 11.12 3.75
CA GLU A 48 -18.64 10.53 4.29
C GLU A 48 -18.79 9.02 4.47
N ALA A 49 -19.87 8.59 5.13
CA ALA A 49 -20.14 7.18 5.35
C ALA A 49 -20.24 6.41 4.02
N LEU A 50 -20.85 7.00 3.00
CA LEU A 50 -20.93 6.41 1.66
C LEU A 50 -19.54 6.19 1.03
N TRP A 51 -18.63 7.14 1.18
CA TRP A 51 -17.26 6.98 0.69
C TRP A 51 -16.46 5.96 1.51
N PHE A 52 -16.68 5.88 2.82
CA PHE A 52 -16.03 4.88 3.67
C PHE A 52 -16.55 3.46 3.39
N ASP A 53 -17.85 3.33 3.17
CA ASP A 53 -18.49 2.08 2.74
C ASP A 53 -17.92 1.61 1.40
N LEU A 54 -17.75 2.53 0.44
CA LEU A 54 -17.12 2.22 -0.85
C LEU A 54 -15.71 1.64 -0.67
N ILE A 55 -14.87 2.28 0.14
CA ILE A 55 -13.49 1.83 0.37
C ILE A 55 -13.49 0.47 1.06
N THR A 56 -14.35 0.27 2.06
CA THR A 56 -14.50 -1.00 2.78
C THR A 56 -15.01 -2.13 1.88
N GLU A 57 -15.96 -1.84 0.98
CA GLU A 57 -16.46 -2.82 0.01
C GLU A 57 -15.37 -3.22 -0.99
N LYS A 58 -14.60 -2.24 -1.50
CA LYS A 58 -13.44 -2.52 -2.35
C LYS A 58 -12.40 -3.36 -1.64
N GLU A 59 -12.04 -3.02 -0.40
CA GLU A 59 -11.11 -3.80 0.44
C GLU A 59 -11.56 -5.26 0.53
N HIS A 60 -12.81 -5.49 0.91
CA HIS A 60 -13.35 -6.84 1.09
C HIS A 60 -13.35 -7.66 -0.19
N GLU A 61 -13.85 -7.11 -1.29
CA GLU A 61 -13.91 -7.83 -2.58
C GLU A 61 -12.51 -8.06 -3.18
N PHE A 62 -11.57 -7.13 -2.98
CA PHE A 62 -10.19 -7.31 -3.41
C PHE A 62 -9.50 -8.44 -2.62
N VAL A 63 -9.56 -8.42 -1.29
CA VAL A 63 -9.00 -9.48 -0.43
C VAL A 63 -9.58 -10.84 -0.82
N LYS A 64 -10.91 -10.92 -0.97
CA LYS A 64 -11.60 -12.14 -1.37
C LYS A 64 -11.15 -12.66 -2.73
N GLU A 65 -11.04 -11.80 -3.74
CA GLU A 65 -10.63 -12.23 -5.08
C GLU A 65 -9.15 -12.63 -5.11
N ILE A 66 -8.27 -11.91 -4.40
CA ILE A 66 -6.85 -12.27 -4.25
C ILE A 66 -6.73 -13.65 -3.59
N ALA A 67 -7.41 -13.86 -2.46
CA ALA A 67 -7.44 -15.14 -1.77
C ALA A 67 -7.97 -16.25 -2.69
N LEU A 68 -9.08 -16.04 -3.40
CA LEU A 68 -9.63 -17.05 -4.31
C LEU A 68 -8.69 -17.38 -5.48
N ALA A 69 -8.02 -16.37 -6.04
CA ALA A 69 -7.14 -16.54 -7.18
C ALA A 69 -5.80 -17.18 -6.81
N LEU A 70 -5.29 -16.93 -5.59
CA LEU A 70 -3.96 -17.32 -5.14
C LEU A 70 -3.93 -18.46 -4.12
N ASN A 71 -5.06 -18.83 -3.51
CA ASN A 71 -5.19 -19.99 -2.60
C ASN A 71 -5.24 -21.35 -3.35
N ILE A 72 -4.88 -21.38 -4.64
CA ILE A 72 -4.78 -22.61 -5.41
C ILE A 72 -3.40 -23.23 -5.15
N PRO A 73 -3.30 -24.46 -4.62
CA PRO A 73 -2.03 -25.12 -4.38
C PRO A 73 -1.24 -25.21 -5.70
N ASN A 74 0.02 -24.77 -5.66
CA ASN A 74 0.97 -24.64 -6.78
C ASN A 74 0.86 -23.37 -7.66
N THR A 75 0.03 -22.39 -7.31
CA THR A 75 0.06 -21.08 -8.01
C THR A 75 1.17 -20.23 -7.40
N THR A 76 2.33 -20.17 -8.07
CA THR A 76 3.42 -19.30 -7.66
C THR A 76 3.29 -17.94 -8.34
N LEU A 77 3.14 -16.88 -7.53
CA LEU A 77 3.13 -15.51 -8.03
C LEU A 77 4.57 -15.05 -8.28
N SER A 78 4.93 -14.83 -9.56
CA SER A 78 6.21 -14.21 -9.92
C SER A 78 6.33 -12.80 -9.36
N LYS A 79 7.56 -12.34 -9.10
CA LYS A 79 7.86 -10.99 -8.61
C LYS A 79 7.29 -9.90 -9.51
N GLU A 80 7.42 -10.03 -10.83
CA GLU A 80 6.89 -9.06 -11.80
C GLU A 80 5.36 -8.96 -11.75
N ASN A 81 4.72 -10.10 -11.56
CA ASN A 81 3.28 -10.21 -11.45
C ASN A 81 2.75 -9.60 -10.15
N ALA A 82 3.44 -9.84 -9.04
CA ALA A 82 3.13 -9.19 -7.77
C ALA A 82 3.25 -7.66 -7.89
N LEU A 83 4.30 -7.14 -8.53
CA LEU A 83 4.48 -5.71 -8.75
C LEU A 83 3.37 -5.10 -9.62
N SER A 84 2.90 -5.82 -10.64
CA SER A 84 1.80 -5.36 -11.48
C SER A 84 0.48 -5.26 -10.70
N ILE A 85 0.17 -6.27 -9.88
CA ILE A 85 -1.05 -6.28 -9.04
C ILE A 85 -0.96 -5.20 -7.97
N GLU A 86 0.21 -5.05 -7.33
CA GLU A 86 0.50 -4.00 -6.36
C GLU A 86 0.29 -2.60 -6.96
N LYS A 87 0.72 -2.37 -8.21
CA LYS A 87 0.47 -1.11 -8.91
C LYS A 87 -1.03 -0.84 -9.08
N THR A 88 -1.81 -1.87 -9.44
CA THR A 88 -3.28 -1.74 -9.56
C THR A 88 -3.92 -1.41 -8.21
N ILE A 89 -3.53 -2.10 -7.14
CA ILE A 89 -4.04 -1.83 -5.78
C ILE A 89 -3.69 -0.39 -5.37
N ASN A 90 -2.43 0.01 -5.53
CA ASN A 90 -1.99 1.36 -5.19
C ASN A 90 -2.73 2.43 -5.99
N ALA A 91 -3.03 2.18 -7.26
CA ALA A 91 -3.84 3.08 -8.07
C ALA A 91 -5.29 3.16 -7.56
N VAL A 92 -5.93 2.05 -7.21
CA VAL A 92 -7.33 2.05 -6.75
C VAL A 92 -7.52 2.74 -5.39
N PHE A 93 -6.54 2.60 -4.50
CA PHE A 93 -6.54 3.19 -3.15
C PHE A 93 -5.64 4.43 -3.04
N ALA A 94 -5.44 5.16 -4.14
CA ALA A 94 -4.66 6.38 -4.14
C ALA A 94 -5.45 7.54 -3.51
N ASP A 95 -4.85 8.24 -2.55
CA ASP A 95 -5.52 9.28 -1.76
C ASP A 95 -6.09 10.41 -2.66
N ASP A 96 -5.32 10.82 -3.66
CA ASP A 96 -5.64 11.88 -4.63
C ASP A 96 -6.97 11.65 -5.36
N GLN A 97 -7.38 10.39 -5.55
CA GLN A 97 -8.64 10.08 -6.21
C GLN A 97 -9.88 10.38 -5.36
N TYR A 98 -9.74 10.54 -4.05
CA TYR A 98 -10.86 10.61 -3.12
C TYR A 98 -10.91 11.91 -2.29
N LEU A 99 -9.77 12.59 -2.11
CA LEU A 99 -9.66 13.80 -1.28
C LEU A 99 -10.64 14.89 -1.72
N ASP A 100 -10.79 15.12 -3.02
CA ASP A 100 -11.66 16.18 -3.54
C ASP A 100 -13.11 15.75 -3.72
N ARG A 101 -13.44 14.46 -3.62
CA ARG A 101 -14.79 13.93 -3.93
C ARG A 101 -15.90 14.52 -3.06
N MET A 102 -15.60 14.86 -1.81
CA MET A 102 -16.56 15.52 -0.91
C MET A 102 -16.85 16.95 -1.38
N ARG A 103 -15.80 17.70 -1.72
CA ARG A 103 -15.91 19.08 -2.23
C ARG A 103 -16.64 19.10 -3.57
N ASP A 104 -16.28 18.19 -4.47
CA ASP A 104 -16.90 18.07 -5.78
C ASP A 104 -18.39 17.73 -5.68
N PHE A 105 -18.77 16.82 -4.77
CA PHE A 105 -20.17 16.50 -4.53
C PHE A 105 -20.99 17.72 -4.12
N TYR A 106 -20.54 18.49 -3.12
CA TYR A 106 -21.28 19.67 -2.67
C TYR A 106 -21.27 20.79 -3.70
N LYS A 107 -20.19 20.94 -4.47
CA LYS A 107 -20.16 21.89 -5.58
C LYS A 107 -21.18 21.53 -6.66
N GLU A 108 -21.26 20.27 -7.07
CA GLU A 108 -22.28 19.80 -8.03
C GLU A 108 -23.71 19.92 -7.48
N PHE A 109 -23.87 19.78 -6.16
CA PHE A 109 -25.14 19.95 -5.47
C PHE A 109 -25.57 21.43 -5.51
N ASP A 110 -24.71 22.35 -5.08
CA ASP A 110 -24.95 23.80 -5.10
C ASP A 110 -25.22 24.33 -6.53
N GLU A 111 -24.48 23.85 -7.55
CA GLU A 111 -24.67 24.26 -8.95
C GLU A 111 -26.06 23.86 -9.50
N LYS A 112 -26.58 22.69 -9.13
CA LYS A 112 -27.93 22.24 -9.52
C LYS A 112 -29.03 23.03 -8.83
N ASP A 113 -28.78 23.53 -7.63
CA ASP A 113 -29.76 24.28 -6.83
C ASP A 113 -29.89 25.74 -7.27
N VAL A 114 -28.78 26.38 -7.65
CA VAL A 114 -28.78 27.71 -8.28
C VAL A 114 -29.64 27.69 -9.56
N LEU A 115 -29.58 26.58 -10.31
CA LEU A 115 -30.35 26.38 -11.53
C LEU A 115 -31.88 26.25 -11.26
N ASN A 116 -32.25 25.80 -10.06
CA ASN A 116 -33.64 25.65 -9.61
C ASN A 116 -34.16 26.89 -8.84
N GLY A 117 -33.37 27.95 -8.71
CA GLY A 117 -33.80 29.25 -8.17
C GLY A 117 -33.90 29.34 -6.65
N MET A 118 -33.26 28.42 -5.91
CA MET A 118 -33.33 28.36 -4.46
C MET A 118 -32.04 28.90 -3.82
N LEU A 119 -32.17 29.98 -3.05
CA LEU A 119 -31.03 30.66 -2.40
C LEU A 119 -30.73 29.99 -1.05
N ILE A 120 -29.73 29.11 -1.01
CA ILE A 120 -29.23 28.56 0.25
C ILE A 120 -28.14 29.50 0.79
N ASN A 121 -28.27 29.87 2.08
CA ASN A 121 -27.25 30.61 2.81
C ASN A 121 -25.92 29.86 2.77
N SER A 122 -24.86 30.55 2.34
CA SER A 122 -23.55 30.00 2.00
C SER A 122 -22.99 28.99 3.02
N THR A 123 -22.92 27.73 2.59
CA THR A 123 -22.33 26.57 3.27
C THR A 123 -20.80 26.57 3.29
N SER A 124 -20.17 27.51 2.57
CA SER A 124 -18.72 27.57 2.30
C SER A 124 -17.82 27.44 3.55
N ASN A 125 -18.06 28.20 4.63
CA ASN A 125 -17.20 28.13 5.82
C ASN A 125 -17.43 26.86 6.68
N ARG A 126 -18.61 26.21 6.59
CA ARG A 126 -18.86 24.94 7.31
C ARG A 126 -18.22 23.76 6.58
N LEU A 127 -18.08 23.85 5.26
CA LEU A 127 -17.45 22.82 4.44
C LEU A 127 -15.96 22.68 4.74
N ASP A 128 -15.20 23.75 4.93
CA ASP A 128 -13.74 23.66 5.14
C ASP A 128 -13.33 22.87 6.40
N LEU A 129 -14.07 23.06 7.51
CA LEU A 129 -13.85 22.32 8.76
C LEU A 129 -14.25 20.84 8.64
N ILE A 130 -15.33 20.57 7.91
CA ILE A 130 -15.84 19.22 7.68
C ILE A 130 -14.93 18.47 6.71
N ASP A 131 -14.39 19.17 5.72
CA ASP A 131 -13.45 18.66 4.72
C ASP A 131 -12.14 18.21 5.37
N SER A 132 -11.63 18.96 6.35
CA SER A 132 -10.41 18.57 7.09
C SER A 132 -10.59 17.23 7.85
N ALA A 133 -11.70 17.08 8.58
CA ALA A 133 -12.00 15.86 9.32
C ALA A 133 -12.26 14.67 8.38
N TYR A 134 -12.98 14.92 7.29
CA TYR A 134 -13.21 13.95 6.22
C TYR A 134 -11.90 13.46 5.61
N GLN A 135 -10.99 14.37 5.23
CA GLN A 135 -9.70 14.02 4.62
C GLN A 135 -8.85 13.17 5.56
N GLU A 136 -8.79 13.51 6.85
CA GLU A 136 -8.05 12.70 7.84
C GLU A 136 -8.65 11.29 7.98
N GLY A 137 -9.98 11.19 8.11
CA GLY A 137 -10.69 9.91 8.16
C GLY A 137 -10.47 9.07 6.91
N LEU A 138 -10.49 9.73 5.75
CA LEU A 138 -10.32 9.12 4.44
C LEU A 138 -8.89 8.59 4.23
N ILE A 139 -7.86 9.37 4.56
CA ILE A 139 -6.46 8.93 4.49
C ILE A 139 -6.26 7.71 5.39
N LYS A 140 -6.83 7.72 6.59
CA LYS A 140 -6.71 6.62 7.55
C LYS A 140 -7.36 5.34 7.01
N ILE A 141 -8.58 5.43 6.48
CA ILE A 141 -9.29 4.25 5.97
C ILE A 141 -8.65 3.71 4.68
N LEU A 142 -8.19 4.58 3.77
CA LEU A 142 -7.45 4.18 2.58
C LEU A 142 -6.13 3.50 2.93
N CYS A 143 -5.35 4.08 3.85
CA CYS A 143 -4.10 3.49 4.30
C CYS A 143 -4.32 2.09 4.90
N LYS A 144 -5.37 1.94 5.73
CA LYS A 144 -5.77 0.65 6.30
C LYS A 144 -6.17 -0.35 5.21
N ALA A 145 -7.08 0.04 4.31
CA ALA A 145 -7.58 -0.83 3.24
C ALA A 145 -6.45 -1.28 2.32
N ARG A 146 -5.63 -0.34 1.85
CA ARG A 146 -4.44 -0.62 1.03
C ARG A 146 -3.49 -1.56 1.75
N GLY A 147 -3.16 -1.30 3.01
CA GLY A 147 -2.28 -2.14 3.82
C GLY A 147 -2.81 -3.57 3.96
N HIS A 148 -4.12 -3.73 4.17
CA HIS A 148 -4.74 -5.05 4.29
C HIS A 148 -4.73 -5.82 2.98
N VAL A 149 -5.12 -5.18 1.87
CA VAL A 149 -5.12 -5.82 0.54
C VAL A 149 -3.70 -6.19 0.10
N LEU A 150 -2.70 -5.33 0.37
CA LEU A 150 -1.29 -5.63 0.09
C LEU A 150 -0.76 -6.76 0.97
N ALA A 151 -1.11 -6.80 2.26
CA ALA A 151 -0.72 -7.88 3.15
C ALA A 151 -1.25 -9.23 2.64
N GLU A 152 -2.50 -9.29 2.16
CA GLU A 152 -3.05 -10.50 1.54
C GLU A 152 -2.25 -10.92 0.30
N LEU A 153 -1.87 -9.96 -0.56
CA LEU A 153 -1.03 -10.23 -1.71
C LEU A 153 0.36 -10.76 -1.30
N GLU A 154 0.95 -10.20 -0.24
CA GLU A 154 2.26 -10.59 0.28
C GLU A 154 2.26 -12.02 0.84
N LEU A 155 1.17 -12.47 1.49
CA LEU A 155 1.03 -13.86 1.94
C LEU A 155 1.26 -14.88 0.82
N HIS A 156 0.91 -14.50 -0.41
CA HIS A 156 1.00 -15.34 -1.60
C HIS A 156 2.24 -15.07 -2.46
N LYS A 157 3.03 -14.05 -2.10
CA LYS A 157 4.33 -13.79 -2.73
C LYS A 157 5.30 -14.87 -2.27
N LYS A 158 5.74 -15.73 -3.18
CA LYS A 158 6.82 -16.67 -2.87
C LYS A 158 8.07 -15.84 -2.60
N ASN A 159 8.61 -15.91 -1.39
CA ASN A 159 9.99 -15.52 -1.14
C ASN A 159 10.85 -16.46 -2.00
N GLU A 160 11.25 -16.03 -3.19
CA GLU A 160 12.31 -16.71 -3.93
C GLU A 160 13.54 -16.79 -3.00
N PRO A 161 14.13 -17.98 -2.84
CA PRO A 161 15.16 -18.21 -1.84
C PRO A 161 16.52 -17.71 -2.36
N GLU A 162 16.63 -16.45 -2.78
CA GLU A 162 17.96 -15.90 -3.02
C GLU A 162 18.72 -15.75 -1.68
N GLU A 163 18.02 -15.47 -0.57
CA GLU A 163 18.64 -15.41 0.77
C GLU A 163 18.49 -16.70 1.58
N LEU A 164 17.48 -17.53 1.30
CA LEU A 164 17.29 -18.80 2.01
C LEU A 164 18.23 -19.91 1.55
N GLY A 165 18.84 -19.81 0.36
CA GLY A 165 19.79 -20.81 -0.13
C GLY A 165 21.01 -20.95 0.80
N ILE A 166 21.63 -19.82 1.15
CA ILE A 166 22.81 -19.80 2.01
C ILE A 166 22.44 -20.20 3.44
N PHE A 167 21.36 -19.64 4.01
CA PHE A 167 20.94 -19.95 5.38
C PHE A 167 20.40 -21.38 5.56
N ALA A 168 19.65 -21.92 4.58
CA ALA A 168 19.19 -23.30 4.63
C ALA A 168 20.34 -24.29 4.44
N GLN A 169 21.30 -23.97 3.57
CA GLN A 169 22.53 -24.75 3.42
C GLN A 169 23.38 -24.69 4.70
N TRP A 170 23.46 -23.53 5.35
CA TRP A 170 24.09 -23.35 6.66
C TRP A 170 23.39 -24.15 7.76
N ARG A 171 22.05 -24.10 7.83
CA ARG A 171 21.26 -24.84 8.80
C ARG A 171 21.45 -26.34 8.62
N LYS A 172 21.40 -26.84 7.38
CA LYS A 172 21.66 -28.25 7.04
C LYS A 172 23.07 -28.69 7.39
N TYR A 173 24.08 -27.86 7.14
CA TYR A 173 25.48 -28.11 7.51
C TYR A 173 25.67 -28.14 9.03
N SER A 174 25.03 -27.22 9.76
CA SER A 174 25.11 -27.12 11.22
C SER A 174 24.44 -28.29 11.95
N THR A 175 23.34 -28.82 11.41
CA THR A 175 22.63 -29.97 12.00
C THR A 175 23.35 -31.30 11.78
N LEU A 176 24.15 -31.42 10.71
CA LEU A 176 24.86 -32.66 10.38
C LEU A 176 26.21 -32.80 11.09
N SER A 177 26.87 -31.68 11.44
CA SER A 177 28.12 -31.72 12.21
C SER A 177 28.33 -30.43 13.04
N PRO A 178 27.71 -30.33 14.23
CA PRO A 178 27.76 -29.12 15.05
C PRO A 178 29.20 -28.74 15.48
N LEU A 179 30.07 -29.72 15.72
CA LEU A 179 31.48 -29.49 16.04
C LEU A 179 32.27 -28.86 14.89
N ARG A 180 31.98 -29.23 13.63
CA ARG A 180 32.62 -28.59 12.47
C ARG A 180 32.09 -27.18 12.26
N ALA A 181 30.79 -26.94 12.48
CA ALA A 181 30.21 -25.60 12.37
C ALA A 181 30.83 -24.62 13.38
N ILE A 182 31.00 -25.05 14.64
CA ILE A 182 31.69 -24.27 15.66
C ILE A 182 33.16 -24.04 15.26
N SER A 183 33.85 -25.08 14.80
CA SER A 183 35.23 -24.96 14.32
C SER A 183 35.37 -23.97 13.15
N THR A 184 34.42 -23.95 12.21
CA THR A 184 34.45 -23.00 11.09
C THR A 184 34.20 -21.57 11.54
N ILE A 185 33.31 -21.35 12.51
CA ILE A 185 33.07 -20.00 13.07
C ILE A 185 34.35 -19.50 13.77
N VAL A 186 34.97 -20.34 14.60
CA VAL A 186 36.22 -19.99 15.29
C VAL A 186 37.33 -19.72 14.28
N LEU A 187 37.44 -20.54 13.23
CA LEU A 187 38.46 -20.36 12.21
C LEU A 187 38.24 -19.07 11.40
N LEU A 188 36.99 -18.76 11.03
CA LEU A 188 36.63 -17.50 10.37
C LEU A 188 36.96 -16.29 11.26
N TYR A 189 36.63 -16.37 12.55
CA TYR A 189 36.96 -15.33 13.53
C TYR A 189 38.48 -15.16 13.73
N CYS A 190 39.24 -16.26 13.77
CA CYS A 190 40.70 -16.19 13.82
C CYS A 190 41.30 -15.63 12.53
N THR A 191 40.75 -15.97 11.36
CA THR A 191 41.22 -15.41 10.08
C THR A 191 40.91 -13.92 9.97
N SER A 192 39.75 -13.45 10.44
CA SER A 192 39.42 -12.02 10.43
C SER A 192 40.31 -11.24 11.39
N LEU A 193 40.61 -11.80 12.57
CA LEU A 193 41.58 -11.22 13.50
C LEU A 193 43.00 -11.18 12.92
N LEU A 194 43.44 -12.23 12.23
CA LEU A 194 44.74 -12.26 11.54
C LEU A 194 44.82 -11.22 10.44
N ILE A 195 43.77 -11.08 9.62
CA ILE A 195 43.71 -10.05 8.57
C ILE A 195 43.75 -8.65 9.20
N ALA A 196 42.96 -8.40 10.24
CA ALA A 196 42.96 -7.13 10.95
C ALA A 196 44.34 -6.82 11.57
N TRP A 197 45.02 -7.83 12.11
CA TRP A 197 46.36 -7.70 12.67
C TRP A 197 47.41 -7.44 11.59
N ILE A 198 47.33 -8.11 10.43
CA ILE A 198 48.21 -7.86 9.28
C ILE A 198 48.03 -6.44 8.75
N ILE A 199 46.79 -5.98 8.58
CA ILE A 199 46.50 -4.60 8.12
C ILE A 199 47.03 -3.56 9.11
N LYS A 200 46.95 -3.84 10.42
CA LYS A 200 47.46 -2.97 11.47
C LYS A 200 48.98 -3.09 11.69
N GLY A 201 49.61 -4.10 11.09
CA GLY A 201 51.05 -4.32 11.19
C GLY A 201 51.83 -3.26 10.41
N GLU A 202 52.87 -2.72 11.04
CA GLU A 202 53.76 -1.70 10.44
C GLU A 202 54.37 -2.17 9.11
N THR A 203 54.53 -3.47 8.91
CA THR A 203 55.05 -4.06 7.66
C THR A 203 54.09 -3.89 6.48
N PHE A 204 52.77 -3.99 6.70
CA PHE A 204 51.76 -3.80 5.66
C PHE A 204 51.53 -2.31 5.38
N GLN A 205 51.60 -1.47 6.43
CA GLN A 205 51.59 -0.01 6.27
C GLN A 205 52.81 0.48 5.45
N GLN A 206 54.02 0.00 5.76
CA GLN A 206 55.22 0.31 4.97
C GLN A 206 55.13 -0.22 3.53
N PHE A 207 54.50 -1.37 3.31
CA PHE A 207 54.25 -1.90 1.97
C PHE A 207 53.28 -1.01 1.17
N LEU A 208 52.20 -0.54 1.78
CA LEU A 208 51.24 0.39 1.18
C LEU A 208 51.85 1.76 0.88
N GLU A 209 52.70 2.29 1.76
CA GLU A 209 53.46 3.52 1.52
C GLU A 209 54.40 3.40 0.31
N ARG A 210 55.00 2.23 0.11
CA ARG A 210 55.86 1.94 -1.05
C ARG A 210 55.11 1.92 -2.39
N PHE A 211 53.81 1.66 -2.35
CA PHE A 211 52.90 1.73 -3.51
C PHE A 211 52.13 3.07 -3.59
N GLY A 212 52.50 4.06 -2.77
CA GLY A 212 51.97 5.43 -2.85
C GLY A 212 50.63 5.65 -2.15
N TRP A 213 50.15 4.67 -1.37
CA TRP A 213 48.95 4.81 -0.55
C TRP A 213 49.36 5.17 0.87
N SER A 214 49.45 6.46 1.19
CA SER A 214 49.53 6.88 2.60
C SER A 214 48.11 6.92 3.17
N ALA A 215 47.88 6.17 4.24
CA ALA A 215 46.71 6.39 5.08
C ALA A 215 46.98 7.69 5.84
N GLY A 216 46.56 8.82 5.27
CA GLY A 216 46.66 10.12 5.91
C GLY A 216 46.07 10.06 7.31
N SER A 217 46.90 10.38 8.31
CA SER A 217 46.46 10.65 9.67
C SER A 217 45.60 11.92 9.66
N GLY A 218 44.30 11.73 9.45
CA GLY A 218 43.28 12.72 9.78
C GLY A 218 43.16 12.82 11.29
N LEU A 219 43.69 13.91 11.84
CA LEU A 219 43.32 14.50 13.12
C LEU A 219 41.81 14.77 13.18
#